data_AF-R6AW36-F1
#
_entry.id   AF-R6AW36-F1
#
_cell.length_a   1.000
_cell.length_b   1.000
_cell.length_c   1.000
_cell.angle_alpha   90.00
_cell.angle_beta   90.00
_cell.angle_gamma   90.00
#
_symmetry.space_group_name_H-M   'P 1'
#
loop_
_entity.id
_entity.type
_entity.pdbx_description
1 polymer ?
#
loop_
_entity_poly.entity_id
_entity_poly.type
_entity_poly.pdbx_seq_one_letter_code
_entity_poly.pdbx_strand_id
1 'polypeptide(L)'
;MDDIVLHGGKLRYSNSVLGDGTYRMSLSDDFAEDVNSMWDLCKTDPAQWNMNLNALELLSHYKMQDDDPLDFFLTFRYAEEHIPNCTEKLNRVCRLAEELGRRGVIEKLRVDSGLLAFRYKNAQIKRCLAKAGSVLEIKMLLLANSALDDDGNQYYNDAASGVTIVWSNHGSSVRRWNFYDESTDYCDINTENEIDVMLMRGVIPVFVSCKNGAVDSNELYKLNTVADRFGSIYAKKIIAATYLGKMGSGREMDPFRRRAEEMGIELIENAHLMNDDELLARLKKATE
;
A
#
# COMPACT_ATOMS: atom_id res chain seq x y z
N MET A 1 -14.59 -17.03 -11.56
CA MET A 1 -13.73 -16.05 -10.90
C MET A 1 -12.33 -16.45 -11.31
N ASP A 2 -11.71 -15.64 -12.15
CA ASP A 2 -10.37 -15.93 -12.63
C ASP A 2 -9.38 -15.50 -11.54
N ASP A 3 -8.58 -16.44 -11.07
CA ASP A 3 -7.51 -16.17 -10.12
C ASP A 3 -6.26 -15.77 -10.89
N ILE A 4 -5.52 -14.76 -10.43
CA ILE A 4 -4.15 -14.52 -10.89
C ILE A 4 -3.34 -15.80 -10.64
N VAL A 5 -3.08 -16.56 -11.72
CA VAL A 5 -2.26 -17.78 -11.66
C VAL A 5 -0.80 -17.40 -11.85
N LEU A 6 -0.04 -17.40 -10.75
CA LEU A 6 1.42 -17.24 -10.78
C LEU A 6 2.10 -18.60 -10.91
N HIS A 7 2.84 -18.83 -11.98
CA HIS A 7 3.64 -20.05 -12.10
C HIS A 7 4.78 -20.05 -11.07
N GLY A 8 4.81 -21.07 -10.20
CA GLY A 8 5.88 -21.23 -9.20
C GLY A 8 5.64 -20.52 -7.85
N GLY A 9 4.44 -19.97 -7.62
CA GLY A 9 4.02 -19.39 -6.34
C GLY A 9 2.50 -19.35 -6.20
N LYS A 10 2.00 -18.91 -5.04
CA LYS A 10 0.56 -18.72 -4.80
C LYS A 10 0.32 -17.39 -4.10
N LEU A 11 -0.81 -16.77 -4.41
CA LEU A 11 -1.30 -15.63 -3.64
C LEU A 11 -1.88 -16.13 -2.32
N ARG A 12 -1.46 -15.52 -1.20
CA ARG A 12 -2.08 -15.74 0.11
C ARG A 12 -3.15 -14.69 0.32
N TYR A 13 -4.41 -15.11 0.20
CA TYR A 13 -5.55 -14.23 0.46
C TYR A 13 -5.86 -14.16 1.96
N SER A 14 -6.25 -12.97 2.41
CA SER A 14 -6.80 -12.76 3.74
C SER A 14 -8.32 -12.91 3.72
N ASN A 15 -8.86 -13.60 4.74
CA ASN A 15 -10.31 -13.71 4.94
C ASN A 15 -10.91 -12.47 5.65
N SER A 16 -10.07 -11.50 6.04
CA SER A 16 -10.47 -10.28 6.74
C SER A 16 -9.83 -9.06 6.11
N VAL A 17 -10.58 -7.95 6.02
CA VAL A 17 -10.07 -6.66 5.51
C VAL A 17 -8.85 -6.19 6.30
N LEU A 18 -8.84 -6.45 7.61
CA LEU A 18 -7.77 -6.05 8.53
C LEU A 18 -6.76 -7.16 8.78
N GLY A 19 -6.91 -8.31 8.12
CA GLY A 19 -5.98 -9.42 8.26
C GLY A 19 -4.75 -9.26 7.37
N ASP A 20 -3.73 -10.05 7.69
CA ASP A 20 -2.52 -10.16 6.89
C ASP A 20 -2.82 -10.90 5.58
N GLY A 21 -2.17 -10.48 4.49
CA GLY A 21 -2.34 -11.09 3.16
C GLY A 21 -3.03 -10.18 2.15
N THR A 22 -3.18 -10.71 0.94
CA THR A 22 -3.91 -10.07 -0.17
C THR A 22 -5.39 -9.98 0.17
N TYR A 23 -5.96 -8.77 0.16
CA TYR A 23 -7.39 -8.57 0.35
C TYR A 23 -8.02 -8.02 -0.94
N ARG A 24 -9.09 -8.67 -1.43
CA ARG A 24 -9.84 -8.16 -2.59
C ARG A 24 -10.72 -7.00 -2.15
N MET A 25 -10.25 -5.78 -2.42
CA MET A 25 -10.99 -4.56 -2.09
C MET A 25 -12.25 -4.42 -2.94
N SER A 26 -13.30 -3.86 -2.34
CA SER A 26 -14.46 -3.35 -3.06
C SER A 26 -14.18 -1.91 -3.48
N LEU A 27 -14.03 -1.71 -4.79
CA LEU A 27 -13.70 -0.41 -5.40
C LEU A 27 -14.97 0.35 -5.82
N SER A 28 -15.88 0.57 -4.87
CA SER A 28 -17.09 1.38 -5.13
C SER A 28 -16.75 2.86 -5.32
N ASP A 29 -17.65 3.61 -5.96
CA ASP A 29 -17.51 5.06 -6.14
C ASP A 29 -17.30 5.78 -4.79
N ASP A 30 -18.12 5.45 -3.77
CA ASP A 30 -17.97 5.98 -2.41
C ASP A 30 -16.56 5.75 -1.83
N PHE A 31 -15.96 4.57 -2.07
CA PHE A 31 -14.62 4.26 -1.58
C PHE A 31 -13.56 5.01 -2.39
N ALA A 32 -13.75 5.14 -3.70
CA ALA A 32 -12.88 5.92 -4.55
C ALA A 32 -12.87 7.41 -4.13
N GLU A 33 -14.02 7.98 -3.79
CA GLU A 33 -14.13 9.35 -3.25
C GLU A 33 -13.39 9.52 -1.92
N ASP A 34 -13.50 8.55 -1.01
CA ASP A 34 -12.77 8.58 0.26
C ASP A 34 -11.24 8.51 0.03
N VAL A 35 -10.78 7.63 -0.87
CA VAL A 35 -9.35 7.50 -1.20
C VAL A 35 -8.84 8.76 -1.89
N ASN A 36 -9.60 9.34 -2.81
CA ASN A 36 -9.24 10.61 -3.45
C ASN A 36 -9.13 11.74 -2.40
N SER A 37 -10.06 11.78 -1.45
CA SER A 37 -10.03 12.75 -0.36
C SER A 37 -8.80 12.61 0.54
N MET A 38 -8.35 11.38 0.83
CA MET A 38 -7.09 11.11 1.55
C MET A 38 -5.87 11.43 0.69
N TRP A 39 -5.91 11.10 -0.60
CA TRP A 39 -4.82 11.38 -1.54
C TRP A 39 -4.58 12.88 -1.70
N ASP A 40 -5.63 13.69 -1.73
CA ASP A 40 -5.51 15.16 -1.79
C ASP A 40 -4.76 15.75 -0.58
N LEU A 41 -4.97 15.17 0.61
CA LEU A 41 -4.18 15.52 1.79
C LEU A 41 -2.73 15.08 1.64
N CYS A 42 -2.53 13.82 1.25
CA CYS A 42 -1.22 13.22 1.09
C CYS A 42 -0.37 13.99 0.07
N LYS A 43 -0.93 14.32 -1.09
CA LYS A 43 -0.18 14.89 -2.22
C LYS A 43 0.26 16.34 -1.97
N THR A 44 -0.43 17.06 -1.07
CA THR A 44 -0.08 18.44 -0.70
C THR A 44 1.25 18.49 0.05
N ASP A 45 1.47 17.57 0.98
CA ASP A 45 2.74 17.40 1.69
C ASP A 45 2.92 15.92 2.11
N PRO A 46 3.55 15.10 1.24
CA PRO A 46 3.74 13.68 1.51
C PRO A 46 4.58 13.41 2.76
N ALA A 47 5.53 14.29 3.09
CA ALA A 47 6.38 14.14 4.26
C ALA A 47 5.57 14.35 5.55
N GLN A 48 4.74 15.40 5.58
CA GLN A 48 3.85 15.67 6.70
C GLN A 48 2.78 14.58 6.85
N TRP A 49 2.23 14.07 5.74
CA TRP A 49 1.34 12.90 5.75
C TRP A 49 2.01 11.70 6.42
N ASN A 50 3.22 11.35 6.00
CA ASN A 50 3.96 10.23 6.58
C ASN A 50 4.21 10.42 8.09
N MET A 51 4.61 11.62 8.51
CA MET A 51 4.79 11.91 9.94
C MET A 51 3.49 11.73 10.73
N ASN A 52 2.36 12.16 10.18
CA ASN A 52 1.06 12.04 10.84
C ASN A 52 0.61 10.57 10.92
N LEU A 53 0.76 9.81 9.84
CA LEU A 53 0.34 8.40 9.78
C LEU A 53 1.24 7.51 10.63
N ASN A 54 2.56 7.73 10.63
CA ASN A 54 3.48 7.01 11.53
C ASN A 54 3.16 7.30 13.01
N ALA A 55 2.73 8.52 13.34
CA ALA A 55 2.26 8.85 14.68
C ALA A 55 0.94 8.15 15.00
N LEU A 56 -0.01 8.08 14.07
CA LEU A 56 -1.28 7.38 14.25
C LEU A 56 -1.06 5.86 14.42
N GLU A 57 -0.20 5.26 13.62
CA GLU A 57 0.19 3.85 13.71
C GLU A 57 0.78 3.56 15.11
N LEU A 58 1.76 4.37 15.54
CA LEU A 58 2.35 4.23 16.87
C LEU A 58 1.29 4.33 17.98
N LEU A 59 0.46 5.38 17.95
CA LEU A 59 -0.58 5.58 18.97
C LEU A 59 -1.65 4.47 18.96
N SER A 60 -1.90 3.85 17.81
CA SER A 60 -2.84 2.73 17.68
C SER A 60 -2.43 1.50 18.49
N HIS A 61 -1.13 1.32 18.77
CA HIS A 61 -0.65 0.26 19.67
C HIS A 61 -0.95 0.52 21.14
N TYR A 62 -1.27 1.77 21.50
CA TYR A 62 -1.59 2.19 22.87
C TYR A 62 -3.06 2.59 23.03
N LYS A 63 -3.88 2.41 21.99
CA LYS A 63 -5.33 2.63 22.10
C LYS A 63 -5.90 1.69 23.17
N MET A 64 -6.91 2.16 23.89
CA MET A 64 -7.61 1.29 24.83
C MET A 64 -8.33 0.20 24.01
N GLN A 65 -8.28 -1.04 24.50
CA GLN A 65 -8.98 -2.13 23.86
C GLN A 65 -10.49 -1.92 24.01
N ASP A 66 -11.13 -1.48 22.94
CA ASP A 66 -12.58 -1.57 22.75
C ASP A 66 -12.92 -2.85 21.96
N ASP A 67 -14.16 -3.31 22.11
CA ASP A 67 -14.69 -4.52 21.44
C ASP A 67 -14.71 -4.39 19.91
N ASP A 68 -14.77 -3.17 19.35
CA ASP A 68 -14.84 -2.94 17.90
C ASP A 68 -13.49 -2.52 17.31
N PRO A 69 -12.95 -3.25 16.31
CA PRO A 69 -11.70 -2.89 15.65
C PRO A 69 -11.75 -1.53 14.91
N LEU A 70 -12.92 -1.00 14.57
CA LEU A 70 -13.07 0.28 13.89
C LEU A 70 -13.05 1.48 14.84
N ASP A 71 -13.12 1.25 16.14
CA ASP A 71 -13.05 2.33 17.12
C ASP A 71 -11.60 2.59 17.54
N PHE A 72 -11.26 3.87 17.59
CA PHE A 72 -10.03 4.40 18.15
C PHE A 72 -10.37 5.19 19.40
N PHE A 73 -9.79 4.80 20.53
CA PHE A 73 -9.93 5.50 21.79
C PHE A 73 -8.59 5.56 22.51
N LEU A 74 -8.15 6.77 22.87
CA LEU A 74 -6.89 6.99 23.55
C LEU A 74 -7.02 8.12 24.57
N THR A 75 -6.54 7.88 25.78
CA THR A 75 -6.36 8.95 26.77
C THR A 75 -4.94 9.51 26.66
N PHE A 76 -4.81 10.84 26.69
CA PHE A 76 -3.51 11.50 26.51
C PHE A 76 -2.53 11.13 27.61
N ARG A 77 -3.02 11.07 28.86
CA ARG A 77 -2.23 10.64 30.02
C ARG A 77 -1.61 9.26 29.80
N TYR A 78 -2.39 8.28 29.35
CA TYR A 78 -1.88 6.92 29.11
C TYR A 78 -0.80 6.92 28.03
N ALA A 79 -1.02 7.64 26.93
CA ALA A 79 -0.05 7.76 25.86
C ALA A 79 1.25 8.44 26.34
N GLU A 80 1.15 9.53 27.10
CA GLU A 80 2.28 10.29 27.64
C GLU A 80 3.13 9.49 28.64
N GLU A 81 2.50 8.61 29.43
CA GLU A 81 3.21 7.72 30.37
C GLU A 81 4.05 6.66 29.64
N HIS A 82 3.73 6.31 28.39
CA HIS A 82 4.36 5.18 27.68
C HIS A 82 5.15 5.57 26.42
N ILE A 83 4.93 6.76 25.86
CA ILE A 83 5.51 7.17 24.58
C ILE A 83 6.45 8.37 24.76
N PRO A 84 7.75 8.24 24.40
CA PRO A 84 8.66 9.37 24.40
C PRO A 84 8.22 10.46 23.42
N ASN A 85 8.33 11.73 23.82
CA ASN A 85 7.92 12.89 23.03
C ASN A 85 6.47 12.74 22.48
N CYS A 86 5.56 12.28 23.34
CA CYS A 86 4.17 11.95 22.97
C CYS A 86 3.36 13.19 22.56
N THR A 87 3.54 14.32 23.27
CA THR A 87 2.74 15.53 23.06
C THR A 87 2.76 16.02 21.60
N GLU A 88 3.91 15.98 20.93
CA GLU A 88 3.99 16.36 19.51
C GLU A 88 3.22 15.37 18.62
N LYS A 89 3.29 14.07 18.91
CA LYS A 89 2.60 13.02 18.16
C LYS A 89 1.09 13.13 18.33
N LEU A 90 0.62 13.34 19.57
CA LEU A 90 -0.78 13.61 19.86
C LEU A 90 -1.29 14.83 19.10
N ASN A 91 -0.55 15.95 19.12
CA ASN A 91 -0.92 17.16 18.39
C ASN A 91 -0.97 16.96 16.87
N ARG A 92 -0.10 16.10 16.30
CA ARG A 92 -0.16 15.72 14.88
C ARG A 92 -1.41 14.91 14.57
N VAL A 93 -1.69 13.88 15.38
CA VAL A 93 -2.81 12.97 15.14
C VAL A 93 -4.16 13.64 15.42
N CYS A 94 -4.27 14.53 16.40
CA CYS A 94 -5.50 15.29 16.63
C CYS A 94 -5.83 16.18 15.42
N ARG A 95 -4.85 16.93 14.90
CA ARG A 95 -5.03 17.76 13.68
C ARG A 95 -5.36 16.92 12.45
N LEU A 96 -4.71 15.77 12.29
CA LEU A 96 -5.06 14.81 11.23
C LEU A 96 -6.52 14.34 11.39
N ALA A 97 -6.93 13.95 12.59
CA ALA A 97 -8.27 13.45 12.86
C ALA A 97 -9.34 14.52 12.58
N GLU A 98 -9.11 15.78 12.94
CA GLU A 98 -10.01 16.89 12.60
C GLU A 98 -10.18 17.07 11.08
N GLU A 99 -9.10 16.93 10.31
CA GLU A 99 -9.14 17.00 8.84
C GLU A 99 -9.85 15.79 8.23
N LEU A 100 -9.54 14.58 8.71
CA LEU A 100 -10.21 13.35 8.28
C LEU A 100 -11.71 13.37 8.62
N GLY A 101 -12.09 13.91 9.78
CA GLY A 101 -13.47 14.05 10.21
C GLY A 101 -14.25 15.04 9.35
N ARG A 102 -13.63 16.18 8.98
CA ARG A 102 -14.22 17.15 8.04
C ARG A 102 -14.47 16.55 6.64
N ARG A 103 -13.69 15.54 6.25
CA ARG A 103 -13.82 14.81 4.97
C ARG A 103 -14.70 13.57 5.06
N GLY A 104 -15.25 13.23 6.23
CA GLY A 104 -16.08 12.05 6.42
C GLY A 104 -15.34 10.71 6.37
N VAL A 105 -13.99 10.73 6.41
CA VAL A 105 -13.15 9.51 6.43
C VAL A 105 -13.21 8.83 7.80
N ILE A 106 -13.41 9.62 8.84
CA ILE A 106 -13.70 9.15 10.20
C ILE A 106 -14.97 9.81 10.73
N GLU A 107 -15.62 9.14 11.68
CA GLU A 107 -16.89 9.53 12.27
C GLU A 107 -16.77 9.67 13.79
N LYS A 108 -17.76 10.31 14.41
CA LYS A 108 -17.88 10.43 15.88
C LYS A 108 -16.62 10.98 16.56
N LEU A 109 -15.90 11.87 15.88
CA LEU A 109 -14.67 12.47 16.40
C LEU A 109 -14.96 13.23 17.71
N ARG A 110 -14.15 12.94 18.72
CA ARG A 110 -14.08 13.63 20.01
C ARG A 110 -12.62 13.94 20.31
N VAL A 111 -12.34 15.23 20.49
CA VAL A 111 -11.04 15.74 20.91
C VAL A 111 -11.31 16.67 22.10
N ASP A 112 -10.81 16.26 23.26
CA ASP A 112 -11.04 16.94 24.53
C ASP A 112 -9.68 17.19 25.21
N SER A 113 -9.65 17.86 26.36
CA SER A 113 -8.39 18.19 27.06
C SER A 113 -7.54 16.98 27.50
N GLY A 114 -8.03 15.75 27.36
CA GLY A 114 -7.32 14.54 27.78
C GLY A 114 -7.64 13.28 26.97
N LEU A 115 -8.38 13.39 25.85
CA LEU A 115 -8.78 12.21 25.07
C LEU A 115 -8.87 12.51 23.58
N LEU A 116 -8.59 11.48 22.78
CA LEU A 116 -8.89 11.42 21.35
C LEU A 116 -9.70 10.15 21.10
N ALA A 117 -10.89 10.29 20.51
CA ALA A 117 -11.71 9.17 20.10
C ALA A 117 -12.36 9.42 18.74
N PHE A 118 -12.45 8.39 17.91
CA PHE A 118 -13.16 8.41 16.64
C PHE A 118 -13.44 6.99 16.15
N ARG A 119 -14.29 6.87 15.15
CA ARG A 119 -14.56 5.62 14.43
C ARG A 119 -14.09 5.74 12.99
N TYR A 120 -13.35 4.76 12.47
CA TYR A 120 -13.09 4.67 11.03
C TYR A 120 -14.40 4.41 10.29
N LYS A 121 -14.66 5.10 9.18
CA LYS A 121 -15.90 4.94 8.38
C LYS A 121 -16.20 3.48 8.06
N ASN A 122 -15.17 2.70 7.71
CA ASN A 122 -15.24 1.25 7.54
C ASN A 122 -13.83 0.62 7.62
N ALA A 123 -13.78 -0.72 7.48
CA ALA A 123 -12.53 -1.47 7.57
C ALA A 123 -11.54 -1.18 6.42
N GLN A 124 -12.02 -0.88 5.20
CA GLN A 124 -11.13 -0.55 4.08
C GLN A 124 -10.44 0.80 4.35
N ILE A 125 -11.18 1.78 4.87
CA ILE A 125 -10.62 3.08 5.28
C ILE A 125 -9.59 2.91 6.40
N LYS A 126 -9.88 2.08 7.40
CA LYS A 126 -8.89 1.75 8.44
C LYS A 126 -7.63 1.12 7.82
N ARG A 127 -7.76 0.23 6.84
CA ARG A 127 -6.62 -0.38 6.14
C ARG A 127 -5.79 0.68 5.38
N CYS A 128 -6.43 1.65 4.73
CA CYS A 128 -5.76 2.77 4.06
C CYS A 128 -4.97 3.66 5.04
N LEU A 129 -5.45 3.81 6.27
CA LEU A 129 -4.80 4.63 7.31
C LEU A 129 -3.86 3.83 8.22
N ALA A 130 -3.68 2.53 7.99
CA ALA A 130 -2.84 1.68 8.82
C ALA A 130 -1.34 1.94 8.61
N LYS A 131 -0.94 2.30 7.38
CA LYS A 131 0.44 2.63 7.02
C LYS A 131 0.47 3.87 6.13
N ALA A 132 1.51 4.67 6.25
CA ALA A 132 1.66 5.92 5.50
C ALA A 132 1.64 5.77 3.96
N GLY A 133 2.13 4.63 3.46
CA GLY A 133 2.23 4.33 2.03
C GLY A 133 0.94 3.86 1.35
N SER A 134 -0.02 3.34 2.11
CA SER A 134 -1.19 2.63 1.55
C SER A 134 -2.06 3.51 0.66
N VAL A 135 -2.13 4.82 0.90
CA VAL A 135 -2.96 5.72 0.07
C VAL A 135 -2.47 5.81 -1.38
N LEU A 136 -1.16 5.82 -1.62
CA LEU A 136 -0.60 5.82 -2.97
C LEU A 136 -0.87 4.48 -3.65
N GLU A 137 -0.70 3.37 -2.93
CA GLU A 137 -1.00 2.03 -3.41
C GLU A 137 -2.46 1.94 -3.91
N ILE A 138 -3.43 2.35 -3.08
CA ILE A 138 -4.83 2.26 -3.45
C ILE A 138 -5.19 3.26 -4.55
N LYS A 139 -4.55 4.43 -4.59
CA LYS A 139 -4.73 5.37 -5.70
C LYS A 139 -4.30 4.75 -7.04
N MET A 140 -3.15 4.07 -7.08
CA MET A 140 -2.68 3.37 -8.27
C MET A 140 -3.63 2.23 -8.68
N LEU A 141 -4.16 1.48 -7.70
CA LEU A 141 -5.17 0.44 -7.95
C LEU A 141 -6.44 1.03 -8.59
N LEU A 142 -6.98 2.12 -8.06
CA LEU A 142 -8.18 2.78 -8.58
C LEU A 142 -7.99 3.26 -10.02
N LEU A 143 -6.85 3.89 -10.32
CA LEU A 143 -6.52 4.36 -11.67
C LEU A 143 -6.38 3.20 -12.66
N ALA A 144 -5.73 2.11 -12.24
CA ALA A 144 -5.61 0.93 -13.09
C ALA A 144 -6.98 0.29 -13.35
N ASN A 145 -7.84 0.18 -12.34
CA ASN A 145 -9.16 -0.42 -12.46
C ASN A 145 -10.12 0.39 -13.34
N SER A 146 -9.95 1.72 -13.41
CA SER A 146 -10.73 2.60 -14.29
C SER A 146 -10.13 2.78 -15.69
N ALA A 147 -8.95 2.20 -15.95
CA ALA A 147 -8.24 2.36 -17.22
C ALA A 147 -8.96 1.66 -18.37
N LEU A 148 -9.27 2.40 -19.43
CA LEU A 148 -9.83 1.87 -20.68
C LEU A 148 -8.83 1.95 -21.83
N ASP A 149 -8.88 1.01 -22.77
CA ASP A 149 -8.17 1.10 -24.06
C ASP A 149 -8.92 2.00 -25.06
N ASP A 150 -8.34 2.19 -26.25
CA ASP A 150 -8.91 3.06 -27.29
C ASP A 150 -10.27 2.57 -27.81
N ASP A 151 -10.56 1.28 -27.63
CA ASP A 151 -11.83 0.64 -27.98
C ASP A 151 -12.86 0.68 -26.84
N GLY A 152 -12.50 1.27 -25.69
CA GLY A 152 -13.36 1.40 -24.51
C GLY A 152 -13.43 0.14 -23.64
N ASN A 153 -12.58 -0.86 -23.86
CA ASN A 153 -12.50 -2.05 -23.02
C ASN A 153 -11.55 -1.81 -21.83
N GLN A 154 -11.65 -2.63 -20.78
CA GLN A 154 -10.70 -2.56 -19.67
C GLN A 154 -9.26 -2.79 -20.15
N TYR A 155 -8.39 -1.83 -19.86
CA TYR A 155 -6.98 -1.87 -20.25
C TYR A 155 -6.18 -2.91 -19.44
N TYR A 156 -6.47 -3.02 -18.14
CA TYR A 156 -5.98 -4.08 -17.27
C TYR A 156 -7.12 -5.06 -16.99
N ASN A 157 -6.88 -6.35 -17.21
CA ASN A 157 -7.90 -7.39 -17.05
C ASN A 157 -8.05 -7.85 -15.59
N ASP A 158 -7.04 -7.62 -14.76
CA ASP A 158 -7.09 -7.88 -13.33
C ASP A 158 -6.15 -6.93 -12.58
N ALA A 159 -6.48 -6.63 -11.33
CA ALA A 159 -5.74 -5.73 -10.48
C ALA A 159 -5.96 -6.05 -8.99
N ALA A 160 -4.87 -6.08 -8.22
CA ALA A 160 -4.93 -6.29 -6.78
C ALA A 160 -3.86 -5.44 -6.08
N SER A 161 -4.13 -5.07 -4.82
CA SER A 161 -3.16 -4.38 -3.97
C SER A 161 -2.76 -5.20 -2.74
N GLY A 162 -1.64 -4.85 -2.12
CA GLY A 162 -1.08 -5.53 -0.96
C GLY A 162 -0.88 -7.02 -1.23
N VAL A 163 -0.39 -7.36 -2.42
CA VAL A 163 -0.36 -8.72 -2.93
C VAL A 163 0.73 -9.51 -2.24
N THR A 164 0.33 -10.43 -1.36
CA THR A 164 1.25 -11.35 -0.68
C THR A 164 1.46 -12.61 -1.52
N ILE A 165 2.67 -12.78 -2.02
CA ILE A 165 3.08 -13.94 -2.81
C ILE A 165 3.93 -14.86 -1.92
N VAL A 166 3.53 -16.12 -1.85
CA VAL A 166 4.21 -17.15 -1.07
C VAL A 166 4.81 -18.18 -2.01
N TRP A 167 6.09 -18.51 -1.80
CA TRP A 167 6.74 -19.63 -2.47
C TRP A 167 7.77 -20.32 -1.56
N SER A 168 7.98 -21.62 -1.82
CA SER A 168 8.96 -22.43 -1.10
C SER A 168 10.29 -22.50 -1.88
N ASN A 169 11.40 -22.53 -1.14
CA ASN A 169 12.76 -22.67 -1.69
C ASN A 169 13.27 -24.12 -1.67
N HIS A 170 12.43 -25.12 -1.42
CA HIS A 170 12.87 -26.52 -1.29
C HIS A 170 12.36 -27.43 -2.39
N GLY A 171 13.31 -27.96 -3.18
CA GLY A 171 13.12 -28.92 -4.26
C GLY A 171 12.83 -30.36 -3.81
N SER A 172 12.03 -30.55 -2.77
CA SER A 172 11.76 -31.89 -2.23
C SER A 172 10.27 -32.10 -1.99
N SER A 173 9.68 -32.96 -2.82
CA SER A 173 8.36 -33.60 -2.63
C SER A 173 7.14 -32.69 -2.44
N VAL A 174 6.30 -32.70 -3.47
CA VAL A 174 4.88 -32.34 -3.45
C VAL A 174 4.18 -33.00 -2.25
N ARG A 175 4.06 -32.30 -1.12
CA ARG A 175 3.02 -32.57 -0.13
C ARG A 175 1.92 -31.53 -0.32
N ARG A 176 0.70 -32.07 -0.39
CA ARG A 176 -0.54 -31.36 -0.68
C ARG A 176 -0.74 -30.26 0.36
N TRP A 177 -0.68 -29.02 -0.10
CA TRP A 177 -1.01 -27.80 0.63
C TRP A 177 -2.36 -27.94 1.31
N ASN A 178 -2.40 -27.94 2.65
CA ASN A 178 -3.62 -27.77 3.42
C ASN A 178 -3.47 -26.50 4.26
N PHE A 179 -4.11 -25.42 3.82
CA PHE A 179 -4.17 -24.14 4.54
C PHE A 179 -5.06 -24.21 5.81
N TYR A 180 -5.68 -25.35 6.10
CA TYR A 180 -6.63 -25.54 7.21
C TYR A 180 -6.06 -26.37 8.38
N ASP A 181 -4.77 -26.70 8.35
CA ASP A 181 -4.15 -27.47 9.43
C ASP A 181 -3.29 -26.55 10.29
N GLU A 182 -3.87 -26.03 11.37
CA GLU A 182 -3.17 -25.28 12.42
C GLU A 182 -2.25 -26.19 13.27
N SER A 183 -2.15 -27.51 12.98
CA SER A 183 -1.45 -28.48 13.84
C SER A 183 -0.08 -28.94 13.34
N THR A 184 0.42 -28.45 12.20
CA THR A 184 1.77 -28.82 11.74
C THR A 184 2.83 -27.79 12.11
N ASP A 185 3.44 -28.06 13.26
CA ASP A 185 4.60 -27.39 13.89
C ASP A 185 5.94 -27.66 13.13
N TYR A 186 5.89 -27.63 11.80
CA TYR A 186 7.07 -27.61 10.94
C TYR A 186 7.03 -26.32 10.12
N CYS A 187 7.79 -25.34 10.58
CA CYS A 187 8.08 -24.09 9.89
C CYS A 187 8.78 -24.39 8.56
N ASP A 188 8.01 -24.72 7.51
CA ASP A 188 8.48 -24.48 6.16
C ASP A 188 8.78 -22.98 6.08
N ILE A 189 10.08 -22.63 5.97
CA ILE A 189 10.55 -21.25 5.82
C ILE A 189 10.08 -20.76 4.45
N ASN A 190 8.83 -20.36 4.38
CA ASN A 190 8.23 -19.83 3.19
C ASN A 190 8.74 -18.41 3.01
N THR A 191 9.18 -18.11 1.79
CA THR A 191 9.55 -16.76 1.43
C THR A 191 8.25 -16.03 1.07
N GLU A 192 7.81 -15.13 1.94
CA GLU A 192 6.67 -14.24 1.69
C GLU A 192 7.19 -12.89 1.18
N ASN A 193 6.66 -12.44 0.04
CA ASN A 193 6.93 -11.09 -0.46
C ASN A 193 5.61 -10.37 -0.70
N GLU A 194 5.59 -9.09 -0.36
CA GLU A 194 4.47 -8.18 -0.60
C GLU A 194 4.80 -7.31 -1.82
N ILE A 195 3.87 -7.24 -2.76
CA ILE A 195 3.89 -6.29 -3.87
C ILE A 195 2.74 -5.32 -3.68
N ASP A 196 3.05 -4.03 -3.69
CA ASP A 196 2.09 -2.98 -3.38
C ASP A 196 0.89 -3.03 -4.33
N VAL A 197 1.11 -3.06 -5.65
CA VAL A 197 0.04 -3.30 -6.65
C VAL A 197 0.51 -4.28 -7.72
N MET A 198 -0.34 -5.26 -8.04
CA MET A 198 -0.14 -6.19 -9.16
C MET A 198 -1.27 -6.01 -10.17
N LEU A 199 -0.93 -5.82 -11.44
CA LEU A 199 -1.88 -5.69 -12.54
C LEU A 199 -1.63 -6.81 -13.57
N MET A 200 -2.67 -7.14 -14.33
CA MET A 200 -2.59 -8.06 -15.47
C MET A 200 -3.02 -7.34 -16.74
N ARG A 201 -2.18 -7.34 -17.77
CA ARG A 201 -2.54 -6.92 -19.13
C ARG A 201 -2.47 -8.14 -20.04
N GLY A 202 -3.62 -8.73 -20.33
CA GLY A 202 -3.70 -10.08 -20.89
C GLY A 202 -2.97 -11.07 -19.98
N VAL A 203 -1.92 -11.72 -20.52
CA VAL A 203 -1.08 -12.67 -19.76
C VAL A 203 0.19 -12.05 -19.18
N ILE A 204 0.37 -10.74 -19.31
CA ILE A 204 1.58 -10.05 -18.85
C ILE A 204 1.34 -9.46 -17.46
N PRO A 205 2.07 -9.92 -16.43
CA PRO A 205 2.00 -9.33 -15.11
C PRO A 205 2.78 -8.01 -15.05
N VAL A 206 2.21 -7.03 -14.36
CA VAL A 206 2.82 -5.74 -14.06
C VAL A 206 2.95 -5.62 -12.55
N PHE A 207 4.17 -5.48 -12.07
CA PHE A 207 4.48 -5.31 -10.65
C PHE A 207 4.78 -3.84 -10.38
N VAL A 208 3.98 -3.21 -9.53
CA VAL A 208 4.10 -1.81 -9.16
C VAL A 208 4.46 -1.73 -7.69
N SER A 209 5.63 -1.17 -7.38
CA SER A 209 5.97 -0.79 -6.01
C SER A 209 5.72 0.70 -5.79
N CYS A 210 4.97 1.02 -4.74
CA CYS A 210 4.52 2.36 -4.39
C CYS A 210 5.32 2.87 -3.20
N LYS A 211 5.97 4.02 -3.33
CA LYS A 211 6.79 4.64 -2.29
C LYS A 211 6.32 6.04 -1.99
N ASN A 212 5.64 6.18 -0.86
CA ASN A 212 5.26 7.50 -0.37
C ASN A 212 6.46 8.11 0.39
N GLY A 213 7.41 8.68 -0.34
CA GLY A 213 8.65 9.24 0.19
C GLY A 213 9.89 8.60 -0.43
N ALA A 214 11.04 8.85 0.21
CA ALA A 214 12.35 8.47 -0.30
C ALA A 214 12.48 6.98 -0.62
N VAL A 215 13.05 6.69 -1.78
CA VAL A 215 13.32 5.32 -2.26
C VAL A 215 14.78 4.98 -2.07
N ASP A 216 15.05 3.80 -1.51
CA ASP A 216 16.39 3.24 -1.42
C ASP A 216 16.67 2.27 -2.59
N SER A 217 17.95 1.99 -2.84
CA SER A 217 18.35 1.10 -3.93
C SER A 217 17.92 -0.36 -3.71
N ASN A 218 17.66 -0.79 -2.48
CA ASN A 218 17.22 -2.14 -2.16
C ASN A 218 15.84 -2.43 -2.76
N GLU A 219 14.99 -1.40 -2.88
CA GLU A 219 13.67 -1.53 -3.51
C GLU A 219 13.74 -1.96 -4.98
N LEU A 220 14.76 -1.54 -5.74
CA LEU A 220 14.98 -2.01 -7.11
C LEU A 220 15.23 -3.53 -7.14
N TYR A 221 16.10 -4.02 -6.25
CA TYR A 221 16.47 -5.44 -6.19
C TYR A 221 15.32 -6.32 -5.70
N LYS A 222 14.55 -5.86 -4.71
CA LYS A 222 13.35 -6.56 -4.21
C LYS A 222 12.32 -6.73 -5.33
N LEU A 223 11.93 -5.63 -5.98
CA LEU A 223 10.93 -5.65 -7.05
C LEU A 223 11.38 -6.57 -8.19
N ASN A 224 12.63 -6.44 -8.61
CA ASN A 224 13.17 -7.25 -9.70
C ASN A 224 13.21 -8.74 -9.37
N THR A 225 13.56 -9.10 -8.13
CA THR A 225 13.59 -10.51 -7.71
C THR A 225 12.21 -11.15 -7.83
N VAL A 226 11.17 -10.45 -7.38
CA VAL A 226 9.78 -10.95 -7.45
C VAL A 226 9.31 -11.02 -8.90
N ALA A 227 9.50 -9.94 -9.67
CA ALA A 227 9.06 -9.88 -11.06
C ALA A 227 9.76 -10.91 -11.96
N ASP A 228 11.08 -11.07 -11.84
CA ASP A 228 11.84 -12.07 -12.62
C ASP A 228 11.42 -13.49 -12.26
N ARG A 229 11.03 -13.75 -11.00
CA ARG A 229 10.55 -15.05 -10.55
C ARG A 229 9.17 -15.39 -11.14
N PHE A 230 8.26 -14.42 -11.19
CA PHE A 230 6.84 -14.70 -11.46
C PHE A 230 6.33 -14.29 -12.84
N GLY A 231 7.00 -13.35 -13.52
CA GLY A 231 6.70 -13.00 -14.91
C GLY A 231 7.90 -13.05 -15.85
N SER A 232 9.09 -13.36 -15.34
CA SER A 232 10.33 -13.52 -16.11
C SER A 232 10.57 -12.31 -17.04
N ILE A 233 11.04 -12.55 -18.26
CA ILE A 233 11.38 -11.52 -19.25
C ILE A 233 10.18 -10.67 -19.71
N TYR A 234 8.95 -11.13 -19.48
CA TYR A 234 7.74 -10.43 -19.89
C TYR A 234 7.19 -9.52 -18.80
N ALA A 235 7.59 -9.71 -17.53
CA ALA A 235 7.12 -8.91 -16.42
C ALA A 235 7.45 -7.42 -16.63
N LYS A 236 6.43 -6.58 -16.49
CA LYS A 236 6.64 -5.13 -16.42
C LYS A 236 6.86 -4.73 -14.96
N LYS A 237 7.81 -3.83 -14.72
CA LYS A 237 8.23 -3.41 -13.38
C LYS A 237 8.13 -1.90 -13.27
N ILE A 238 7.46 -1.42 -12.24
CA ILE A 238 7.23 0.01 -12.03
C ILE A 238 7.55 0.35 -10.58
N ILE A 239 8.30 1.43 -10.37
CA ILE A 239 8.36 2.11 -9.07
C ILE A 239 7.66 3.46 -9.20
N ALA A 240 6.54 3.60 -8.50
CA ALA A 240 5.83 4.87 -8.37
C ALA A 240 6.18 5.51 -7.03
N ALA A 241 6.68 6.73 -7.05
CA ALA A 241 7.11 7.41 -5.83
C ALA A 241 6.60 8.85 -5.77
N THR A 242 6.17 9.28 -4.57
CA THR A 242 5.94 10.71 -4.35
C THR A 242 7.24 11.48 -4.36
N TYR A 243 8.37 10.89 -3.91
CA TYR A 243 9.67 11.53 -4.01
C TYR A 243 10.80 10.50 -4.16
N LEU A 244 11.54 10.53 -5.27
CA LEU A 244 12.79 9.78 -5.37
C LEU A 244 13.90 10.60 -4.70
N GLY A 245 14.15 10.39 -3.41
CA GLY A 245 15.35 10.92 -2.75
C GLY A 245 15.38 10.89 -1.22
N LYS A 246 16.42 10.27 -0.66
CA LYS A 246 17.11 10.77 0.56
C LYS A 246 18.40 11.54 0.20
N MET A 247 18.83 11.40 -1.05
CA MET A 247 20.02 12.03 -1.66
C MET A 247 19.59 13.21 -2.52
N GLY A 248 20.45 14.21 -2.66
CA GLY A 248 20.11 15.51 -3.21
C GLY A 248 19.64 15.48 -4.67
N SER A 249 19.11 16.62 -5.11
CA SER A 249 18.61 16.83 -6.47
C SER A 249 19.68 16.59 -7.54
N GLY A 250 19.29 15.91 -8.63
CA GLY A 250 20.06 15.83 -9.87
C GLY A 250 21.00 14.63 -9.96
N ARG A 251 22.31 14.87 -9.81
CA ARG A 251 23.39 13.93 -10.17
C ARG A 251 23.58 12.74 -9.23
N GLU A 252 23.16 12.84 -7.97
CA GLU A 252 23.30 11.75 -6.99
C GLU A 252 22.32 10.61 -7.23
N MET A 253 21.22 10.86 -7.95
CA MET A 253 20.21 9.87 -8.32
C MET A 253 20.50 9.17 -9.66
N ASP A 254 21.47 9.65 -10.44
CA ASP A 254 21.84 9.05 -11.73
C ASP A 254 22.20 7.55 -11.63
N PRO A 255 22.90 7.07 -10.57
CA PRO A 255 23.13 5.64 -10.39
C PRO A 255 21.83 4.85 -10.16
N PHE A 256 20.87 5.41 -9.43
CA PHE A 256 19.58 4.76 -9.18
C PHE A 256 18.76 4.66 -10.46
N ARG A 257 18.64 5.76 -11.21
CA ARG A 257 17.90 5.78 -12.49
C ARG A 257 18.52 4.86 -13.52
N ARG A 258 19.85 4.90 -13.66
CA ARG A 258 20.59 3.98 -14.55
C ARG A 258 20.36 2.53 -14.15
N ARG A 259 20.39 2.24 -12.84
CA ARG A 259 20.15 0.89 -12.35
C ARG A 259 18.71 0.42 -12.62
N ALA A 260 17.73 1.30 -12.43
CA ALA A 260 16.34 1.01 -12.79
C ALA A 260 16.21 0.71 -14.28
N GLU A 261 16.81 1.52 -15.14
CA GLU A 261 16.83 1.34 -16.60
C GLU A 261 17.49 0.00 -17.00
N GLU A 262 18.67 -0.32 -16.44
CA GLU A 262 19.35 -1.61 -16.66
C GLU A 262 18.49 -2.82 -16.27
N MET A 263 17.62 -2.66 -15.27
CA MET A 263 16.73 -3.69 -14.77
C MET A 263 15.36 -3.67 -15.45
N GLY A 264 15.11 -2.75 -16.41
CA GLY A 264 13.82 -2.58 -17.07
C GLY A 264 12.70 -2.16 -16.10
N ILE A 265 13.03 -1.33 -15.11
CA ILE A 265 12.09 -0.78 -14.13
C ILE A 265 11.76 0.66 -14.55
N GLU A 266 10.50 0.92 -14.88
CA GLU A 266 10.00 2.26 -15.16
C GLU A 266 9.82 3.03 -13.84
N LEU A 267 10.23 4.31 -13.84
CA LEU A 267 10.14 5.19 -12.67
C LEU A 267 9.06 6.26 -12.87
N ILE A 268 8.00 6.19 -12.09
CA ILE A 268 6.99 7.27 -11.98
C ILE A 268 7.39 8.17 -10.80
N GLU A 269 8.20 9.18 -11.09
CA GLU A 269 8.70 10.14 -10.10
C GLU A 269 7.68 11.25 -9.84
N ASN A 270 7.66 11.78 -8.61
CA ASN A 270 6.82 12.91 -8.24
C ASN A 270 5.33 12.67 -8.49
N ALA A 271 4.84 11.46 -8.20
CA ALA A 271 3.43 11.09 -8.41
C ALA A 271 2.44 12.06 -7.73
N HIS A 272 2.85 12.71 -6.63
CA HIS A 272 2.05 13.73 -5.93
C HIS A 272 1.83 15.03 -6.73
N LEU A 273 2.65 15.31 -7.74
CA LEU A 273 2.52 16.48 -8.62
C LEU A 273 1.69 16.19 -9.87
N MET A 274 1.37 14.91 -10.13
CA MET A 274 0.62 14.49 -11.30
C MET A 274 -0.88 14.52 -10.99
N ASN A 275 -1.68 14.93 -11.97
CA ASN A 275 -3.10 14.64 -11.95
C ASN A 275 -3.38 13.17 -12.35
N ASP A 276 -4.64 12.76 -12.25
CA ASP A 276 -5.04 11.37 -12.48
C ASP A 276 -4.77 10.91 -13.92
N ASP A 277 -5.02 11.76 -14.92
CA ASP A 277 -4.78 11.45 -16.33
C ASP A 277 -3.29 11.29 -16.63
N GLU A 278 -2.46 12.16 -16.07
CA GLU A 278 -1.00 12.08 -16.19
C GLU A 278 -0.45 10.81 -15.54
N LEU A 279 -0.90 10.50 -14.33
CA LEU A 279 -0.46 9.32 -13.58
C LEU A 279 -0.90 8.03 -14.28
N LEU A 280 -2.13 7.99 -14.80
CA LEU A 280 -2.64 6.88 -15.60
C LEU A 280 -1.89 6.73 -16.93
N ALA A 281 -1.60 7.83 -17.63
CA ALA A 281 -0.82 7.79 -18.86
C ALA A 281 0.59 7.24 -18.63
N ARG A 282 1.24 7.61 -17.52
CA ARG A 282 2.53 7.04 -17.12
C ARG A 282 2.43 5.54 -16.83
N LEU A 283 1.37 5.12 -16.13
CA LEU A 283 1.13 3.70 -15.83
C LEU A 283 0.93 2.89 -17.12
N LYS A 284 0.12 3.38 -18.07
CA LYS A 284 -0.08 2.73 -19.37
C LYS A 284 1.20 2.63 -20.18
N LYS A 285 1.94 3.75 -20.33
CA LYS A 285 3.21 3.80 -21.06
C LYS A 285 4.24 2.79 -20.53
N ALA A 286 4.29 2.58 -19.22
CA ALA A 286 5.17 1.61 -18.58
C ALA A 286 4.86 0.13 -18.93
N THR A 287 3.69 -0.11 -19.53
CA THR A 287 3.12 -1.44 -19.77
C THR A 287 2.89 -1.74 -21.25
N GLU A 288 3.21 -0.80 -22.13
CA GLU A 288 3.40 -1.01 -23.58
C GLU A 288 4.71 -1.80 -23.81
#